data_AF-A0A7C3TR16-F1
#
_entry.id   AF-A0A7C3TR16-F1
#
_cell.length_a   1.000
_cell.length_b   1.000
_cell.length_c   1.000
_cell.angle_alpha   90.00
_cell.angle_beta   90.00
_cell.angle_gamma   90.00
#
_symmetry.space_group_name_H-M   'P 1'
#
loop_
_entity.id
_entity.type
_entity.pdbx_description
1 polymer ?
#
loop_
_entity_poly.entity_id
_entity_poly.type
_entity_poly.pdbx_seq_one_letter_code
_entity_poly.pdbx_strand_id
1 'polypeptide(L)'
;MNAAGESIVCAEDAGEAAGDSAKAIEVLVGCAGGAEGAGSHYERSRLVVVTAGQPVARILPGADVKLGENVALDGDGVTVRAVAAGVLRVEGNSVRVAQAVELAGDVDFSTGNIDCPHDVVVRGSILDLFRVRSGGTVHVGRSIEAAEVCAAGDIVAGQAIAGKEKGRCIAGGSVRAKLMTAAHIEAGGDVAAVAEIAHCRIVCGGALRAPGAAVYGGEIAARGGAVCGELGCAGGARTIIAAGIDQELRRLAGEHVPRVLAEMRQAAKVRQTVEPLLRNQRSLTAQQKEKATELLFQAGEMEERNRSVVETLRRRREESRLSQREEIRVLKTLYAGVVVRFAELEAAVPCDTGGPVSLVPRRRAGGGHIAMVVAGGREVMLETRSTKDETMRALEELLTMCGGEGAGT
;
A
#
# COMPACT_ATOMS: atom_id res chain seq x y z
N MET A 1 -52.78 -8.42 13.98
CA MET A 1 -52.87 -7.46 15.11
C MET A 1 -51.46 -7.00 15.42
N ASN A 2 -51.22 -5.72 15.11
CA ASN A 2 -50.14 -4.81 15.54
C ASN A 2 -48.69 -5.34 15.62
N ALA A 3 -47.89 -4.99 14.61
CA ALA A 3 -46.47 -4.71 14.81
C ALA A 3 -46.31 -3.19 14.84
N ALA A 4 -46.01 -2.66 16.02
CA ALA A 4 -45.72 -1.25 16.22
C ALA A 4 -44.35 -0.92 15.58
N GLY A 5 -44.33 0.05 14.68
CA GLY A 5 -43.10 0.65 14.19
C GLY A 5 -42.49 1.52 15.29
N GLU A 6 -41.24 1.25 15.66
CA GLU A 6 -40.47 2.12 16.53
C GLU A 6 -39.80 3.22 15.68
N SER A 7 -40.30 4.43 15.85
CA SER A 7 -39.73 5.66 15.29
C SER A 7 -38.46 6.02 16.06
N ILE A 8 -37.28 5.88 15.45
CA ILE A 8 -36.02 6.31 16.07
C ILE A 8 -35.83 7.81 15.86
N VAL A 9 -35.73 8.55 16.97
CA VAL A 9 -35.45 9.99 17.02
C VAL A 9 -33.93 10.21 16.99
N CYS A 10 -33.40 10.81 15.92
CA CYS A 10 -32.03 11.32 15.92
C CYS A 10 -32.01 12.66 16.64
N ALA A 11 -31.18 12.74 17.69
CA ALA A 11 -31.03 13.90 18.57
C ALA A 11 -30.42 15.10 17.84
N GLU A 12 -30.97 16.26 18.16
CA GLU A 12 -30.52 17.60 17.81
C GLU A 12 -29.27 17.97 18.60
N ASP A 13 -28.32 18.65 17.96
CA ASP A 13 -27.49 19.64 18.65
C ASP A 13 -26.87 20.60 17.62
N ALA A 14 -27.57 21.69 17.35
CA ALA A 14 -26.99 22.97 16.97
C ALA A 14 -28.02 24.08 17.20
N GLY A 15 -27.80 24.90 18.24
CA GLY A 15 -28.24 26.30 18.29
C GLY A 15 -29.74 26.59 18.21
N GLU A 16 -30.29 26.95 19.36
CA GLU A 16 -31.64 27.50 19.56
C GLU A 16 -32.05 28.56 18.50
N ALA A 17 -32.91 28.16 17.56
CA ALA A 17 -33.91 29.01 16.90
C ALA A 17 -34.95 28.18 16.10
N ALA A 18 -36.20 28.24 16.56
CA ALA A 18 -37.45 28.11 15.82
C ALA A 18 -37.90 26.74 15.23
N GLY A 19 -39.00 26.23 15.80
CA GLY A 19 -40.19 25.82 15.02
C GLY A 19 -40.23 24.38 14.49
N ASP A 20 -40.97 23.54 15.22
CA ASP A 20 -41.62 22.28 14.82
C ASP A 20 -41.72 22.03 13.29
N SER A 21 -40.70 21.36 12.73
CA SER A 21 -40.71 20.89 11.33
C SER A 21 -40.77 19.37 11.31
N ALA A 22 -41.93 18.84 10.95
CA ALA A 22 -42.18 17.41 10.74
C ALA A 22 -41.08 16.77 9.89
N LYS A 23 -40.51 15.65 10.36
CA LYS A 23 -39.47 14.89 9.64
C LYS A 23 -39.93 14.56 8.23
N ALA A 24 -39.25 15.08 7.21
CA ALA A 24 -39.61 14.92 5.80
C ALA A 24 -39.29 13.52 5.21
N ILE A 25 -38.37 12.78 5.84
CA ILE A 25 -37.75 11.57 5.30
C ILE A 25 -37.65 10.50 6.39
N GLU A 26 -38.01 9.26 6.06
CA GLU A 26 -37.83 8.07 6.90
C GLU A 26 -36.68 7.21 6.36
N VAL A 27 -35.59 7.01 7.13
CA VAL A 27 -34.44 6.20 6.69
C VAL A 27 -34.77 4.71 6.84
N LEU A 28 -34.65 3.96 5.75
CA LEU A 28 -35.05 2.54 5.68
C LEU A 28 -33.91 1.56 6.05
N VAL A 29 -32.69 2.06 6.25
CA VAL A 29 -31.50 1.24 6.48
C VAL A 29 -31.14 1.26 7.97
N GLY A 30 -31.19 0.08 8.60
CA GLY A 30 -30.67 -0.12 9.95
C GLY A 30 -29.15 -0.01 9.97
N CYS A 31 -28.60 0.49 11.09
CA CYS A 31 -27.16 0.52 11.32
C CYS A 31 -26.60 -0.89 11.12
N ALA A 32 -25.55 -1.03 10.29
CA ALA A 32 -24.81 -2.28 10.20
C ALA A 32 -24.09 -2.51 11.54
N GLY A 33 -24.78 -3.13 12.50
CA GLY A 33 -24.20 -3.71 13.69
C GLY A 33 -23.38 -4.92 13.28
N GLY A 34 -22.06 -4.82 13.44
CA GLY A 34 -21.20 -5.99 13.52
C GLY A 34 -21.62 -6.84 14.71
N ALA A 35 -21.54 -8.16 14.54
CA ALA A 35 -21.95 -9.19 15.49
C ALA A 35 -21.39 -8.95 16.91
N GLU A 36 -22.19 -9.35 17.90
CA GLU A 36 -21.92 -9.29 19.34
C GLU A 36 -20.53 -9.83 19.72
N GLY A 37 -19.77 -9.04 20.48
CA GLY A 37 -18.52 -9.47 21.10
C GLY A 37 -17.68 -8.32 21.67
N ALA A 38 -17.84 -8.08 22.98
CA ALA A 38 -17.09 -7.13 23.84
C ALA A 38 -17.20 -5.63 23.49
N GLY A 39 -17.93 -4.91 24.34
CA GLY A 39 -18.32 -3.51 24.17
C GLY A 39 -17.18 -2.56 23.89
N SER A 40 -17.31 -1.83 22.78
CA SER A 40 -16.59 -0.61 22.47
C SER A 40 -17.61 0.53 22.37
N HIS A 41 -17.32 1.66 22.99
CA HIS A 41 -18.20 2.83 23.20
C HIS A 41 -18.61 3.60 21.92
N TYR A 42 -18.68 2.94 20.76
CA TYR A 42 -19.09 3.54 19.48
C TYR A 42 -20.62 3.63 19.38
N GLU A 43 -21.21 4.68 19.97
CA GLU A 43 -22.65 4.94 19.76
C GLU A 43 -23.02 6.38 19.39
N ARG A 44 -22.07 7.23 18.99
CA ARG A 44 -22.38 8.64 18.63
C ARG A 44 -22.03 9.09 17.21
N SER A 45 -21.72 8.18 16.30
CA SER A 45 -21.73 8.48 14.85
C SER A 45 -22.14 7.24 14.06
N ARG A 46 -23.45 7.00 13.95
CA ARG A 46 -24.03 5.91 13.14
C ARG A 46 -23.94 6.29 11.66
N LEU A 47 -22.76 6.11 11.04
CA LEU A 47 -22.64 6.18 9.58
C LEU A 47 -23.42 5.02 8.97
N VAL A 48 -24.35 5.33 8.07
CA VAL A 48 -25.18 4.32 7.40
C VAL A 48 -24.51 4.00 6.05
N VAL A 49 -23.79 2.88 6.00
CA VAL A 49 -23.19 2.37 4.75
C VAL A 49 -24.27 1.64 3.95
N VAL A 50 -24.36 1.95 2.67
CA VAL A 50 -25.38 1.41 1.74
C VAL A 50 -24.71 0.83 0.50
N THR A 51 -25.34 -0.18 -0.08
CA THR A 51 -24.89 -0.82 -1.33
C THR A 51 -25.75 -0.39 -2.51
N ALA A 52 -25.23 -0.50 -3.73
CA ALA A 52 -25.98 -0.15 -4.94
C ALA A 52 -27.27 -1.01 -5.06
N GLY A 53 -28.39 -0.37 -5.39
CA GLY A 53 -29.72 -0.97 -5.51
C GLY A 53 -30.51 -1.06 -4.20
N GLN A 54 -29.88 -0.80 -3.06
CA GLN A 54 -30.52 -0.88 -1.74
C GLN A 54 -31.51 0.28 -1.53
N PRO A 55 -32.73 0.03 -1.02
CA PRO A 55 -33.64 1.10 -0.60
C PRO A 55 -33.07 1.81 0.63
N VAL A 56 -32.86 3.12 0.53
CA VAL A 56 -32.16 3.91 1.54
C VAL A 56 -33.08 4.76 2.41
N ALA A 57 -34.14 5.30 1.83
CA ALA A 57 -35.07 6.18 2.52
C ALA A 57 -36.45 6.17 1.86
N ARG A 58 -37.47 6.59 2.60
CA ARG A 58 -38.84 6.77 2.15
C ARG A 58 -39.24 8.23 2.33
N ILE A 59 -39.82 8.82 1.29
CA ILE A 59 -40.35 10.18 1.31
C ILE A 59 -41.75 10.12 1.91
N LEU A 60 -42.01 10.97 2.91
CA LEU A 60 -43.35 11.06 3.51
C LEU A 60 -44.30 11.87 2.62
N PRO A 61 -45.62 11.59 2.65
CA PRO A 61 -46.59 12.31 1.82
C PRO A 61 -46.57 13.82 2.09
N GLY A 62 -46.42 14.62 1.04
CA GLY A 62 -46.39 16.09 1.13
C GLY A 62 -45.02 16.70 1.47
N ALA A 63 -43.96 15.88 1.57
CA ALA A 63 -42.60 16.36 1.78
C ALA A 63 -41.90 16.68 0.44
N ASP A 64 -41.27 17.85 0.36
CA ASP A 64 -40.36 18.21 -0.73
C ASP A 64 -38.95 17.71 -0.40
N VAL A 65 -38.47 16.70 -1.12
CA VAL A 65 -37.16 16.05 -0.88
C VAL A 65 -36.27 16.22 -2.10
N LYS A 66 -35.05 16.74 -1.87
CA LYS A 66 -34.03 16.89 -2.90
C LYS A 66 -33.20 15.62 -2.99
N LEU A 67 -33.22 14.98 -4.16
CA LEU A 67 -32.33 13.86 -4.46
C LEU A 67 -30.96 14.40 -4.87
N GLY A 68 -29.94 14.06 -4.10
CA GLY A 68 -28.54 14.38 -4.40
C GLY A 68 -27.86 13.28 -5.21
N GLU A 69 -26.53 13.23 -5.11
CA GLU A 69 -25.71 12.27 -5.86
C GLU A 69 -25.94 10.82 -5.41
N ASN A 70 -25.84 9.90 -6.36
CA ASN A 70 -25.91 8.44 -6.16
C ASN A 70 -27.20 7.93 -5.50
N VAL A 71 -28.30 8.67 -5.62
CA VAL A 71 -29.64 8.22 -5.25
C VAL A 71 -30.62 8.41 -6.40
N ALA A 72 -31.58 7.50 -6.51
CA ALA A 72 -32.66 7.58 -7.48
C ALA A 72 -33.98 7.24 -6.82
N LEU A 73 -35.06 7.82 -7.34
CA LEU A 73 -36.41 7.46 -6.95
C LEU A 73 -36.77 6.11 -7.59
N ASP A 74 -37.35 5.21 -6.81
CA ASP A 74 -37.89 3.95 -7.29
C ASP A 74 -39.21 4.16 -8.06
N GLY A 75 -39.64 3.13 -8.82
CA GLY A 75 -40.86 3.18 -9.63
C GLY A 75 -42.14 3.55 -8.86
N ASP A 76 -42.14 3.35 -7.53
CA ASP A 76 -43.26 3.63 -6.64
C ASP A 76 -43.43 5.13 -6.29
N GLY A 77 -42.52 6.01 -6.72
CA GLY A 77 -42.65 7.45 -6.50
C GLY A 77 -42.33 7.94 -5.08
N VAL A 78 -42.06 7.03 -4.14
CA VAL A 78 -41.88 7.37 -2.70
C VAL A 78 -40.64 6.73 -2.07
N THR A 79 -40.06 5.71 -2.69
CA THR A 79 -38.88 5.00 -2.18
C THR A 79 -37.63 5.56 -2.86
N VAL A 80 -36.60 5.90 -2.08
CA VAL A 80 -35.29 6.32 -2.58
C VAL A 80 -34.35 5.12 -2.53
N ARG A 81 -33.69 4.81 -3.64
CA ARG A 81 -32.66 3.75 -3.75
C ARG A 81 -31.27 4.36 -3.95
N ALA A 82 -30.26 3.70 -3.39
CA ALA A 82 -28.88 4.00 -3.72
C ALA A 82 -28.57 3.50 -5.13
N VAL A 83 -28.01 4.36 -5.97
CA VAL A 83 -27.52 3.99 -7.32
C VAL A 83 -26.10 3.43 -7.23
N ALA A 84 -25.33 3.85 -6.24
CA ALA A 84 -23.96 3.39 -5.98
C ALA A 84 -23.77 3.02 -4.51
N ALA A 85 -22.75 2.22 -4.20
CA ALA A 85 -22.35 1.96 -2.82
C ALA A 85 -21.68 3.20 -2.20
N GLY A 86 -21.87 3.42 -0.90
CA GLY A 86 -21.31 4.57 -0.20
C GLY A 86 -21.95 4.78 1.17
N VAL A 87 -21.84 5.99 1.70
CA VAL A 87 -22.43 6.40 2.97
C VAL A 87 -23.65 7.27 2.70
N LEU A 88 -24.81 6.85 3.22
CA LEU A 88 -26.03 7.64 3.19
C LEU A 88 -25.86 8.90 4.04
N ARG A 89 -26.05 10.06 3.42
CA ARG A 89 -26.17 11.34 4.11
C ARG A 89 -27.57 11.90 3.94
N VAL A 90 -28.17 12.25 5.06
CA VAL A 90 -29.45 12.94 5.13
C VAL A 90 -29.20 14.27 5.83
N GLU A 91 -29.35 15.35 5.08
CA GLU A 91 -29.16 16.72 5.57
C GLU A 91 -30.44 17.51 5.28
N GLY A 92 -31.24 17.78 6.30
CA GLY A 92 -32.55 18.44 6.15
C GLY A 92 -33.50 17.63 5.26
N ASN A 93 -33.85 18.17 4.10
CA ASN A 93 -34.68 17.51 3.09
C ASN A 93 -33.89 16.92 1.92
N SER A 94 -32.56 16.83 2.03
CA SER A 94 -31.69 16.30 0.99
C SER A 94 -31.19 14.90 1.36
N VAL A 95 -31.31 13.96 0.43
CA VAL A 95 -30.78 12.60 0.56
C VAL A 95 -29.72 12.39 -0.52
N ARG A 96 -28.53 11.95 -0.13
CA ARG A 96 -27.46 11.58 -1.06
C ARG A 96 -26.67 10.39 -0.55
N VAL A 97 -26.01 9.67 -1.46
CA VAL A 97 -25.02 8.65 -1.09
C VAL A 97 -23.65 9.17 -1.48
N ALA A 98 -22.85 9.51 -0.47
CA ALA A 98 -21.48 9.93 -0.66
C ALA A 98 -20.60 8.69 -0.84
N GLN A 99 -19.82 8.62 -1.91
CA GLN A 99 -18.85 7.53 -2.11
C GLN A 99 -17.65 7.63 -1.16
N ALA A 100 -17.51 8.75 -0.44
CA ALA A 100 -16.46 8.95 0.56
C ALA A 100 -17.05 9.23 1.96
N VAL A 101 -16.37 8.72 2.98
CA VAL A 101 -16.64 9.00 4.39
C VAL A 101 -15.93 10.30 4.75
N GLU A 102 -16.69 11.39 4.89
CA GLU A 102 -16.14 12.68 5.32
C GLU A 102 -16.28 12.90 6.84
N LEU A 103 -15.16 13.14 7.51
CA LEU A 103 -15.08 13.56 8.90
C LEU A 103 -14.69 15.04 8.95
N ALA A 104 -15.56 15.85 9.56
CA ALA A 104 -15.35 17.29 9.67
C ALA A 104 -14.21 17.65 10.65
N GLY A 105 -13.93 16.78 11.62
CA GLY A 105 -12.94 17.00 12.67
C GLY A 105 -11.71 16.08 12.55
N ASP A 106 -11.03 15.94 13.68
CA ASP A 106 -9.87 15.08 13.86
C ASP A 106 -10.30 13.63 14.15
N VAL A 107 -9.42 12.68 13.84
CA VAL A 107 -9.55 11.30 14.32
C VAL A 107 -8.84 11.22 15.66
N ASP A 108 -9.64 11.24 16.73
CA ASP A 108 -9.21 11.29 18.12
C ASP A 108 -10.07 10.35 19.00
N PHE A 109 -10.03 10.50 20.33
CA PHE A 109 -10.81 9.66 21.24
C PHE A 109 -12.33 9.80 21.09
N SER A 110 -12.81 10.89 20.50
CA SER A 110 -14.24 11.10 20.23
C SER A 110 -14.68 10.37 18.96
N THR A 111 -13.82 10.33 17.94
CA THR A 111 -14.10 9.68 16.65
C THR A 111 -13.77 8.18 16.68
N GLY A 112 -12.65 7.80 17.30
CA GLY A 112 -12.13 6.44 17.32
C GLY A 112 -11.44 6.01 16.03
N ASN A 113 -11.15 4.72 15.91
CA ASN A 113 -10.57 4.11 14.72
C ASN A 113 -11.61 3.99 13.60
N ILE A 114 -11.13 4.05 12.35
CA ILE A 114 -11.98 4.01 11.17
C ILE A 114 -11.59 2.79 10.34
N ASP A 115 -12.58 2.00 9.95
CA ASP A 115 -12.43 0.96 8.94
C ASP A 115 -13.57 1.13 7.93
N CYS A 116 -13.23 1.49 6.70
CA CYS A 116 -14.19 1.85 5.67
C CYS A 116 -13.78 1.24 4.32
N PRO A 117 -14.67 0.52 3.62
CA PRO A 117 -14.31 -0.07 2.31
C PRO A 117 -14.20 0.98 1.18
N HIS A 118 -14.56 2.23 1.44
CA HIS A 118 -14.54 3.32 0.47
C HIS A 118 -13.55 4.42 0.90
N ASP A 119 -13.45 5.48 0.08
CA ASP A 119 -12.60 6.63 0.35
C ASP A 119 -12.93 7.29 1.70
N VAL A 120 -11.90 7.79 2.38
CA VAL A 120 -12.03 8.49 3.67
C VAL A 120 -11.42 9.88 3.56
N VAL A 121 -12.19 10.90 3.90
CA VAL A 121 -11.78 12.30 3.91
C VAL A 121 -11.84 12.82 5.34
N VAL A 122 -10.70 13.01 5.97
CA VAL A 122 -10.56 13.66 7.28
C VAL A 122 -10.21 15.12 7.04
N ARG A 123 -11.09 16.06 7.38
CA ARG A 123 -10.79 17.50 7.26
C ARG A 123 -9.74 17.96 8.28
N GLY A 124 -9.70 17.30 9.43
CA GLY A 124 -8.73 17.50 10.48
C GLY A 124 -7.42 16.73 10.31
N SER A 125 -6.84 16.36 11.44
CA SER A 125 -5.66 15.51 11.60
C SER A 125 -6.06 14.11 12.06
N ILE A 126 -5.20 13.12 11.82
CA ILE A 126 -5.28 11.81 12.48
C ILE A 126 -4.28 11.82 13.62
N LEU A 127 -4.76 11.76 14.85
CA LEU A 127 -3.92 11.89 16.04
C LEU A 127 -3.25 10.57 16.42
N ASP A 128 -2.33 10.67 17.38
CA ASP A 128 -1.57 9.53 17.91
C ASP A 128 -2.52 8.45 18.46
N LEU A 129 -2.08 7.19 18.34
CA LEU A 129 -2.79 5.99 18.78
C LEU A 129 -4.05 5.61 17.97
N PHE A 130 -4.39 6.37 16.94
CA PHE A 130 -5.52 6.07 16.06
C PHE A 130 -5.13 5.34 14.78
N ARG A 131 -6.11 4.63 14.22
CA ARG A 131 -5.97 3.83 13.02
C ARG A 131 -7.08 4.13 12.03
N VAL A 132 -6.70 4.32 10.78
CA VAL A 132 -7.62 4.55 9.66
C VAL A 132 -7.30 3.55 8.55
N ARG A 133 -8.26 2.68 8.25
CA ARG A 133 -8.21 1.73 7.13
C ARG A 133 -9.26 2.13 6.11
N SER A 134 -8.83 2.27 4.86
CA SER A 134 -9.70 2.58 3.72
C SER A 134 -9.47 1.56 2.60
N GLY A 135 -10.56 1.03 2.06
CA GLY A 135 -10.56 0.27 0.80
C GLY A 135 -10.41 1.14 -0.45
N GLY A 136 -10.34 2.46 -0.26
CA GLY A 136 -10.06 3.46 -1.30
C GLY A 136 -8.90 4.37 -0.90
N THR A 137 -9.05 5.66 -1.17
CA THR A 137 -8.07 6.73 -0.90
C THR A 137 -8.33 7.40 0.44
N VAL A 138 -7.26 7.73 1.18
CA VAL A 138 -7.35 8.50 2.43
C VAL A 138 -6.82 9.91 2.19
N HIS A 139 -7.69 10.90 2.38
CA HIS A 139 -7.35 12.32 2.35
C HIS A 139 -7.40 12.90 3.76
N VAL A 140 -6.31 13.49 4.21
CA VAL A 140 -6.18 14.16 5.51
C VAL A 140 -5.89 15.63 5.25
N GLY A 141 -6.77 16.52 5.69
CA GLY A 141 -6.67 17.96 5.43
C GLY A 141 -5.47 18.60 6.13
N ARG A 142 -5.08 18.08 7.29
CA ARG A 142 -3.94 18.55 8.08
C ARG A 142 -2.82 17.52 8.11
N SER A 143 -2.57 16.92 9.27
CA SER A 143 -1.40 16.07 9.53
C SER A 143 -1.80 14.69 10.02
N ILE A 144 -0.92 13.73 9.77
CA ILE A 144 -0.99 12.39 10.35
C ILE A 144 0.07 12.33 11.45
N GLU A 145 -0.32 12.13 12.70
CA GLU A 145 0.56 12.20 13.85
C GLU A 145 0.63 10.83 14.54
N ALA A 146 1.76 10.13 14.41
CA ALA A 146 2.02 8.83 15.05
C ALA A 146 0.93 7.75 14.88
N ALA A 147 0.08 7.89 13.85
CA ALA A 147 -1.05 7.03 13.56
C ALA A 147 -0.69 5.90 12.56
N GLU A 148 -1.55 4.87 12.50
CA GLU A 148 -1.50 3.84 11.46
C GLU A 148 -2.57 4.14 10.39
N VAL A 149 -2.13 4.46 9.18
CA VAL A 149 -3.03 4.77 8.06
C VAL A 149 -2.77 3.79 6.93
N CYS A 150 -3.80 3.03 6.56
CA CYS A 150 -3.75 2.06 5.47
C CYS A 150 -4.81 2.40 4.43
N ALA A 151 -4.40 2.57 3.19
CA ALA A 151 -5.28 2.85 2.06
C ALA A 151 -5.00 1.86 0.91
N ALA A 152 -6.03 1.32 0.29
CA ALA A 152 -5.84 0.53 -0.94
C ALA A 152 -5.47 1.43 -2.13
N GLY A 153 -5.95 2.69 -2.12
CA GLY A 153 -5.58 3.74 -3.07
C GLY A 153 -4.44 4.61 -2.55
N ASP A 154 -4.58 5.92 -2.71
CA ASP A 154 -3.56 6.91 -2.33
C ASP A 154 -3.70 7.33 -0.84
N ILE A 155 -2.63 7.89 -0.27
CA ILE A 155 -2.68 8.65 0.99
C ILE A 155 -2.21 10.07 0.73
N VAL A 156 -3.05 11.06 1.04
CA VAL A 156 -2.74 12.48 0.85
C VAL A 156 -2.87 13.20 2.18
N ALA A 157 -1.77 13.70 2.72
CA ALA A 157 -1.74 14.60 3.87
C ALA A 157 -1.53 16.05 3.40
N GLY A 158 -2.43 16.96 3.76
CA GLY A 158 -2.36 18.37 3.36
C GLY A 158 -1.15 19.11 3.93
N GLN A 159 -0.66 18.67 5.09
CA GLN A 159 0.50 19.24 5.76
C GLN A 159 1.60 18.20 5.98
N ALA A 160 1.59 17.49 7.12
CA ALA A 160 2.72 16.66 7.51
C ALA A 160 2.32 15.21 7.81
N ILE A 161 3.25 14.29 7.56
CA ILE A 161 3.23 12.95 8.13
C ILE A 161 4.32 12.93 9.21
N ALA A 162 3.92 13.05 10.47
CA ALA A 162 4.80 13.09 11.63
C ALA A 162 4.68 11.78 12.40
N GLY A 163 5.55 10.81 12.11
CA GLY A 163 5.42 9.46 12.65
C GLY A 163 5.87 9.30 14.10
N LYS A 164 6.73 10.18 14.63
CA LYS A 164 7.35 10.01 15.97
C LYS A 164 7.90 8.59 16.19
N GLU A 165 8.51 8.02 15.14
CA GLU A 165 9.08 6.65 15.07
C GLU A 165 8.08 5.49 15.14
N LYS A 166 6.78 5.76 15.31
CA LYS A 166 5.72 4.74 15.43
C LYS A 166 4.72 4.77 14.28
N GLY A 167 4.48 5.97 13.73
CA GLY A 167 3.52 6.20 12.68
C GLY A 167 3.87 5.45 11.40
N ARG A 168 2.85 4.78 10.85
CA ARG A 168 2.98 3.94 9.66
C ARG A 168 1.90 4.32 8.66
N CYS A 169 2.32 4.64 7.44
CA CYS A 169 1.43 4.94 6.32
C CYS A 169 1.67 3.91 5.21
N ILE A 170 0.66 3.11 4.88
CA ILE A 170 0.72 2.10 3.83
C ILE A 170 -0.33 2.45 2.77
N ALA A 171 0.11 2.78 1.56
CA ALA A 171 -0.76 3.05 0.41
C ALA A 171 -0.53 1.99 -0.67
N GLY A 172 -1.61 1.39 -1.20
CA GLY A 172 -1.54 0.60 -2.42
C GLY A 172 -1.18 1.46 -3.65
N GLY A 173 -1.56 2.74 -3.62
CA GLY A 173 -1.16 3.76 -4.58
C GLY A 173 0.01 4.62 -4.09
N SER A 174 -0.11 5.93 -4.26
CA SER A 174 0.91 6.94 -3.98
C SER A 174 0.72 7.60 -2.61
N VAL A 175 1.81 8.12 -2.03
CA VAL A 175 1.76 8.91 -0.78
C VAL A 175 2.23 10.33 -1.06
N ARG A 176 1.44 11.33 -0.64
CA ARG A 176 1.79 12.74 -0.80
C ARG A 176 1.65 13.49 0.52
N ALA A 177 2.68 14.28 0.86
CA ALA A 177 2.63 15.23 1.97
C ALA A 177 3.50 16.45 1.68
N LYS A 178 3.34 17.53 2.44
CA LYS A 178 4.28 18.66 2.39
C LYS A 178 5.58 18.32 3.12
N LEU A 179 5.46 17.73 4.30
CA LEU A 179 6.55 17.35 5.20
C LEU A 179 6.39 15.89 5.63
N MET A 180 7.47 15.14 5.72
CA MET A 180 7.47 13.77 6.26
C MET A 180 8.59 13.66 7.28
N THR A 181 8.27 13.29 8.53
CA THR A 181 9.24 13.23 9.61
C THR A 181 9.07 11.98 10.47
N ALA A 182 10.17 11.29 10.77
CA ALA A 182 10.21 10.14 11.67
C ALA A 182 9.11 9.09 11.43
N ALA A 183 8.81 8.78 10.16
CA ALA A 183 7.68 7.95 9.75
C ALA A 183 8.11 6.75 8.90
N HIS A 184 7.34 5.66 8.99
CA HIS A 184 7.45 4.52 8.08
C HIS A 184 6.40 4.64 6.98
N ILE A 185 6.86 4.76 5.72
CA ILE A 185 5.98 5.00 4.57
C ILE A 185 6.21 3.89 3.55
N GLU A 186 5.14 3.20 3.19
CA GLU A 186 5.11 2.17 2.16
C GLU A 186 4.09 2.59 1.09
N ALA A 187 4.53 2.71 -0.16
CA ALA A 187 3.68 3.10 -1.28
C ALA A 187 3.87 2.13 -2.45
N GLY A 188 2.78 1.61 -3.01
CA GLY A 188 2.85 0.84 -4.26
C GLY A 188 3.24 1.70 -5.47
N GLY A 189 2.89 2.99 -5.43
CA GLY A 189 3.18 4.02 -6.43
C GLY A 189 4.28 5.01 -5.99
N ASP A 190 4.10 6.27 -6.36
CA ASP A 190 5.09 7.34 -6.13
C ASP A 190 4.99 7.88 -4.69
N VAL A 191 6.11 8.40 -4.18
CA VAL A 191 6.11 9.17 -2.91
C VAL A 191 6.52 10.59 -3.21
N ALA A 192 5.66 11.55 -2.85
CA ALA A 192 5.86 12.96 -3.15
C ALA A 192 5.94 13.82 -1.88
N ALA A 193 7.00 14.60 -1.77
CA ALA A 193 7.21 15.57 -0.70
C ALA A 193 7.51 16.95 -1.27
N VAL A 194 6.96 18.00 -0.66
CA VAL A 194 7.12 19.37 -1.16
C VAL A 194 8.31 20.08 -0.50
N ALA A 195 8.46 19.94 0.82
CA ALA A 195 9.41 20.74 1.60
C ALA A 195 10.51 19.89 2.25
N GLU A 196 10.19 18.75 2.86
CA GLU A 196 11.18 17.99 3.63
C GLU A 196 10.80 16.52 3.85
N ILE A 197 11.81 15.65 3.86
CA ILE A 197 11.76 14.27 4.31
C ILE A 197 12.90 14.08 5.32
N ALA A 198 12.56 13.90 6.59
CA ALA A 198 13.54 13.82 7.68
C ALA A 198 13.35 12.55 8.54
N HIS A 199 14.41 11.78 8.76
CA HIS A 199 14.38 10.58 9.63
C HIS A 199 13.32 9.54 9.21
N CYS A 200 13.02 9.44 7.92
CA CYS A 200 11.98 8.55 7.41
C CYS A 200 12.58 7.25 6.87
N ARG A 201 11.78 6.18 6.95
CA ARG A 201 12.02 4.95 6.19
C ARG A 201 10.92 4.82 5.15
N ILE A 202 11.29 4.95 3.89
CA ILE A 202 10.36 5.01 2.76
C ILE A 202 10.64 3.86 1.79
N VAL A 203 9.59 3.13 1.44
CA VAL A 203 9.61 2.13 0.38
C VAL A 203 8.57 2.51 -0.65
N CYS A 204 8.98 2.72 -1.90
CA CYS A 204 8.07 3.07 -2.99
C CYS A 204 8.29 2.18 -4.22
N GLY A 205 7.18 1.64 -4.76
CA GLY A 205 7.15 0.92 -6.02
C GLY A 205 7.22 1.85 -7.24
N GLY A 206 6.95 3.14 -7.06
CA GLY A 206 7.18 4.19 -8.06
C GLY A 206 8.49 4.92 -7.82
N ALA A 207 8.49 6.22 -8.12
CA ALA A 207 9.60 7.13 -7.93
C ALA A 207 9.42 8.02 -6.70
N LEU A 208 10.54 8.40 -6.07
CA LEU A 208 10.55 9.49 -5.10
C LEU A 208 10.54 10.84 -5.85
N ARG A 209 9.54 11.68 -5.59
CA ARG A 209 9.37 13.01 -6.20
C ARG A 209 9.44 14.11 -5.15
N ALA A 210 10.62 14.70 -5.00
CA ALA A 210 10.91 15.68 -3.97
C ALA A 210 11.78 16.86 -4.50
N PRO A 211 11.51 17.44 -5.70
CA PRO A 211 12.43 18.36 -6.38
C PRO A 211 12.76 19.64 -5.60
N GLY A 212 11.85 20.08 -4.72
CA GLY A 212 12.07 21.23 -3.85
C GLY A 212 12.50 20.87 -2.43
N ALA A 213 12.45 19.58 -2.06
CA ALA A 213 12.57 19.16 -0.68
C ALA A 213 14.01 18.76 -0.31
N ALA A 214 14.34 18.96 0.96
CA ALA A 214 15.52 18.37 1.57
C ALA A 214 15.21 16.94 2.06
N VAL A 215 16.11 16.01 1.77
CA VAL A 215 15.96 14.59 2.14
C VAL A 215 17.17 14.18 2.97
N TYR A 216 16.97 13.92 4.26
CA TYR A 216 18.07 13.54 5.14
C TYR A 216 17.61 12.68 6.32
N GLY A 217 18.50 11.84 6.83
CA GLY A 217 18.21 10.94 7.95
C GLY A 217 17.25 9.81 7.54
N GLY A 218 17.75 8.58 7.55
CA GLY A 218 16.94 7.39 7.28
C GLY A 218 17.23 6.74 5.94
N GLU A 219 16.30 5.93 5.47
CA GLU A 219 16.51 4.99 4.36
C GLU A 219 15.34 5.05 3.38
N ILE A 220 15.66 5.33 2.12
CA ILE A 220 14.66 5.41 1.05
C ILE A 220 14.99 4.37 -0.01
N ALA A 221 14.01 3.54 -0.38
CA ALA A 221 14.09 2.62 -1.49
C ALA A 221 13.01 2.96 -2.52
N ALA A 222 13.44 3.25 -3.74
CA ALA A 222 12.56 3.60 -4.85
C ALA A 222 12.86 2.74 -6.08
N ARG A 223 11.84 2.07 -6.61
CA ARG A 223 11.99 1.27 -7.83
C ARG A 223 12.12 2.16 -9.08
N GLY A 224 11.34 3.23 -9.17
CA GLY A 224 11.27 4.17 -10.29
C GLY A 224 12.30 5.31 -10.24
N GLY A 225 13.34 5.20 -9.41
CA GLY A 225 14.36 6.24 -9.23
C GLY A 225 13.93 7.34 -8.28
N ALA A 226 14.77 8.37 -8.14
CA ALA A 226 14.51 9.46 -7.21
C ALA A 226 14.91 10.82 -7.77
N VAL A 227 14.10 11.83 -7.48
CA VAL A 227 14.41 13.24 -7.73
C VAL A 227 14.24 14.00 -6.43
N CYS A 228 15.29 14.66 -5.96
CA CYS A 228 15.26 15.48 -4.75
C CYS A 228 15.93 16.84 -4.97
N GLY A 229 15.55 17.83 -4.16
CA GLY A 229 16.20 19.14 -4.17
C GLY A 229 17.58 19.03 -3.53
N GLU A 230 17.59 18.66 -2.26
CA GLU A 230 18.80 18.47 -1.46
C GLU A 230 18.82 17.05 -0.90
N LEU A 231 19.99 16.41 -0.90
CA LEU A 231 20.16 15.05 -0.41
C LEU A 231 21.28 15.00 0.63
N GLY A 232 20.93 14.59 1.84
CA GLY A 232 21.76 14.69 3.05
C GLY A 232 21.63 16.04 3.74
N CYS A 233 22.45 16.25 4.77
CA CYS A 233 22.53 17.53 5.48
C CYS A 233 23.95 17.78 5.98
N ALA A 234 24.30 19.04 6.21
CA ALA A 234 25.60 19.43 6.75
C ALA A 234 25.91 18.81 8.13
N GLY A 235 24.88 18.44 8.89
CA GLY A 235 25.02 17.74 10.17
C GLY A 235 25.44 16.28 10.04
N GLY A 236 25.56 15.73 8.82
CA GLY A 236 26.03 14.36 8.58
C GLY A 236 25.02 13.28 9.00
N ALA A 237 23.73 13.60 9.04
CA ALA A 237 22.70 12.60 9.34
C ALA A 237 22.77 11.45 8.33
N ARG A 238 22.91 10.22 8.84
CA ARG A 238 23.03 9.02 8.00
C ARG A 238 21.83 8.90 7.08
N THR A 239 22.07 9.05 5.78
CA THR A 239 21.04 9.05 4.74
C THR A 239 21.41 8.01 3.70
N ILE A 240 20.54 7.03 3.50
CA ILE A 240 20.68 6.04 2.43
C ILE A 240 19.56 6.23 1.43
N ILE A 241 19.93 6.30 0.16
CA ILE A 241 18.99 6.27 -0.95
C ILE A 241 19.32 5.12 -1.89
N ALA A 242 18.31 4.30 -2.15
CA ALA A 242 18.34 3.16 -3.04
C ALA A 242 17.41 3.43 -4.22
N ALA A 243 17.93 3.32 -5.44
CA ALA A 243 17.16 3.51 -6.66
C ALA A 243 17.25 2.28 -7.58
N GLY A 244 16.16 2.00 -8.28
CA GLY A 244 16.05 0.79 -9.11
C GLY A 244 15.98 -0.50 -8.29
N ILE A 245 15.60 -0.42 -7.01
CA ILE A 245 15.50 -1.58 -6.12
C ILE A 245 14.04 -1.76 -5.74
N ASP A 246 13.52 -2.96 -5.95
CA ASP A 246 12.18 -3.35 -5.53
C ASP A 246 12.24 -4.09 -4.19
N GLN A 247 12.03 -3.35 -3.11
CA GLN A 247 12.11 -3.88 -1.76
C GLN A 247 10.98 -4.88 -1.46
N GLU A 248 9.80 -4.71 -2.08
CA GLU A 248 8.66 -5.61 -1.87
C GLU A 248 8.89 -6.94 -2.59
N LEU A 249 9.40 -6.90 -3.82
CA LEU A 249 9.83 -8.10 -4.53
C LEU A 249 10.93 -8.83 -3.75
N ARG A 250 11.90 -8.10 -3.22
CA ARG A 250 12.97 -8.69 -2.39
C ARG A 250 12.41 -9.36 -1.13
N ARG A 251 11.43 -8.74 -0.47
CA ARG A 251 10.74 -9.30 0.70
C ARG A 251 10.03 -10.61 0.35
N LEU A 252 9.24 -10.60 -0.72
CA LEU A 252 8.51 -11.79 -1.20
C LEU A 252 9.44 -12.91 -1.66
N ALA A 253 10.53 -12.56 -2.35
CA ALA A 253 11.54 -13.52 -2.74
C ALA A 253 12.21 -14.16 -1.51
N GLY A 254 12.54 -13.36 -0.49
CA GLY A 254 13.10 -13.86 0.77
C GLY A 254 12.18 -14.83 1.51
N GLU A 255 10.87 -14.63 1.41
CA GLU A 255 9.86 -15.49 2.01
C GLU A 255 9.63 -16.78 1.21
N HIS A 256 9.49 -16.68 -0.11
CA HIS A 256 9.02 -17.79 -0.95
C HIS A 256 10.16 -18.62 -1.57
N VAL A 257 11.27 -18.01 -1.99
CA VAL A 257 12.34 -18.72 -2.72
C VAL A 257 12.95 -19.86 -1.89
N PRO A 258 13.33 -19.67 -0.61
CA PRO A 258 13.91 -20.77 0.18
C PRO A 258 12.94 -21.94 0.35
N ARG A 259 11.65 -21.63 0.54
CA ARG A 259 10.59 -22.63 0.67
C ARG A 259 10.42 -23.44 -0.61
N VAL A 260 10.27 -22.76 -1.74
CA VAL A 260 10.13 -23.40 -3.06
C VAL A 260 11.33 -24.31 -3.36
N LEU A 261 12.55 -23.84 -3.13
CA LEU A 261 13.76 -24.64 -3.35
C LEU A 261 13.83 -25.90 -2.46
N ALA A 262 13.39 -25.80 -1.20
CA ALA A 262 13.35 -26.94 -0.30
C ALA A 262 12.30 -27.97 -0.75
N GLU A 263 11.11 -27.51 -1.13
CA GLU A 263 10.02 -28.36 -1.61
C GLU A 263 10.38 -29.05 -2.95
N MET A 264 11.01 -28.33 -3.89
CA MET A 264 11.51 -28.90 -5.14
C MET A 264 12.55 -30.00 -4.90
N ARG A 265 13.49 -29.79 -3.96
CA ARG A 265 14.47 -30.83 -3.60
C ARG A 265 13.80 -32.05 -2.98
N GLN A 266 12.77 -31.86 -2.18
CA GLN A 266 12.02 -32.96 -1.58
C GLN A 266 11.25 -33.76 -2.65
N ALA A 267 10.53 -33.08 -3.55
CA ALA A 267 9.82 -33.71 -4.65
C ALA A 267 10.77 -34.48 -5.58
N ALA A 268 11.93 -33.90 -5.91
CA ALA A 268 12.96 -34.56 -6.71
C ALA A 268 13.50 -35.83 -6.05
N LYS A 269 13.77 -35.81 -4.72
CA LYS A 269 14.20 -37.00 -3.97
C LYS A 269 13.14 -38.09 -3.97
N VAL A 270 11.87 -37.72 -3.79
CA VAL A 270 10.74 -38.67 -3.84
C VAL A 270 10.69 -39.32 -5.22
N ARG A 271 10.71 -38.56 -6.31
CA ARG A 271 10.72 -39.11 -7.66
C ARG A 271 11.92 -40.02 -7.92
N GLN A 272 13.12 -39.57 -7.59
CA GLN A 272 14.35 -40.34 -7.80
C GLN A 272 14.37 -41.66 -7.02
N THR A 273 13.74 -41.70 -5.84
CA THR A 273 13.70 -42.91 -5.01
C THR A 273 12.53 -43.82 -5.39
N VAL A 274 11.36 -43.25 -5.68
CA VAL A 274 10.10 -43.99 -5.82
C VAL A 274 9.82 -44.42 -7.26
N GLU A 275 10.16 -43.61 -8.28
CA GLU A 275 9.99 -43.98 -9.70
C GLU A 275 10.74 -45.27 -10.10
N PRO A 276 12.03 -45.48 -9.75
CA PRO A 276 12.72 -46.72 -10.11
C PRO A 276 12.19 -47.94 -9.35
N LEU A 277 11.69 -47.76 -8.12
CA LEU A 277 11.05 -48.83 -7.36
C LEU A 277 9.77 -49.31 -8.06
N LEU A 278 8.96 -48.38 -8.59
CA LEU A 278 7.76 -48.71 -9.35
C LEU A 278 8.05 -49.31 -10.74
N ARG A 279 9.15 -48.94 -11.39
CA ARG A 279 9.59 -49.55 -12.67
C ARG A 279 10.04 -51.00 -12.47
N ASN A 280 10.70 -51.33 -11.37
CA ASN A 280 11.18 -52.68 -11.06
C ASN A 280 10.12 -53.54 -10.32
N GLN A 281 8.90 -53.61 -10.88
CA GLN A 281 7.66 -54.19 -10.28
C GLN A 281 7.73 -55.59 -9.64
N ARG A 282 8.84 -56.31 -9.76
CA ARG A 282 9.01 -57.72 -9.36
C ARG A 282 9.21 -57.94 -7.85
N SER A 283 9.47 -56.91 -7.04
CA SER A 283 9.82 -57.08 -5.62
C SER A 283 8.92 -56.34 -4.61
N LEU A 284 7.88 -55.63 -5.05
CA LEU A 284 7.08 -54.77 -4.18
C LEU A 284 5.73 -55.39 -3.78
N THR A 285 5.40 -55.31 -2.49
CA THR A 285 4.08 -55.69 -1.95
C THR A 285 3.00 -54.68 -2.37
N ALA A 286 1.72 -55.07 -2.29
CA ALA A 286 0.60 -54.20 -2.65
C ALA A 286 0.57 -52.90 -1.82
N GLN A 287 0.84 -52.98 -0.51
CA GLN A 287 0.94 -51.82 0.38
C GLN A 287 2.10 -50.87 0.02
N GLN A 288 3.22 -51.41 -0.46
CA GLN A 288 4.36 -50.59 -0.90
C GLN A 288 4.06 -49.83 -2.20
N LYS A 289 3.30 -50.44 -3.11
CA LYS A 289 2.84 -49.78 -4.35
C LYS A 289 1.85 -48.65 -4.08
N GLU A 290 0.93 -48.85 -3.14
CA GLU A 290 -0.03 -47.84 -2.71
C GLU A 290 0.68 -46.61 -2.12
N LYS A 291 1.57 -46.84 -1.14
CA LYS A 291 2.34 -45.76 -0.50
C LYS A 291 3.28 -45.04 -1.48
N ALA A 292 3.87 -45.76 -2.42
CA ALA A 292 4.67 -45.16 -3.50
C ALA A 292 3.83 -44.24 -4.39
N THR A 293 2.61 -44.65 -4.74
CA THR A 293 1.70 -43.85 -5.55
C THR A 293 1.22 -42.60 -4.79
N GLU A 294 0.93 -42.75 -3.50
CA GLU A 294 0.57 -41.63 -2.62
C GLU A 294 1.71 -40.58 -2.53
N LEU A 295 2.94 -41.03 -2.31
CA LEU A 295 4.11 -40.12 -2.24
C LEU A 295 4.36 -39.39 -3.57
N LEU A 296 4.15 -40.06 -4.71
CA LEU A 296 4.25 -39.41 -6.03
C LEU A 296 3.14 -38.39 -6.25
N PHE A 297 1.92 -38.69 -5.79
CA PHE A 297 0.81 -37.74 -5.84
C PHE A 297 1.10 -36.49 -5.00
N GLN A 298 1.55 -36.68 -3.75
CA GLN A 298 1.97 -35.57 -2.87
C GLN A 298 3.10 -34.73 -3.49
N ALA A 299 4.09 -35.38 -4.12
CA ALA A 299 5.16 -34.69 -4.83
C ALA A 299 4.63 -33.87 -6.01
N GLY A 300 3.65 -34.40 -6.76
CA GLY A 300 2.97 -33.69 -7.85
C GLY A 300 2.22 -32.45 -7.35
N GLU A 301 1.44 -32.56 -6.27
CA GLU A 301 0.74 -31.41 -5.67
C GLU A 301 1.69 -30.34 -5.13
N MET A 302 2.85 -30.74 -4.59
CA MET A 302 3.88 -29.80 -4.18
C MET A 302 4.48 -29.06 -5.38
N GLU A 303 4.78 -29.77 -6.47
CA GLU A 303 5.30 -29.16 -7.70
C GLU A 303 4.31 -28.17 -8.33
N GLU A 304 3.02 -28.50 -8.35
CA GLU A 304 1.97 -27.62 -8.87
C GLU A 304 1.81 -26.34 -8.03
N ARG A 305 1.80 -26.49 -6.69
CA ARG A 305 1.81 -25.33 -5.78
C ARG A 305 3.06 -24.46 -5.97
N ASN A 306 4.22 -25.07 -6.13
CA ASN A 306 5.46 -24.32 -6.37
C ASN A 306 5.44 -23.60 -7.73
N ARG A 307 4.85 -24.21 -8.75
CA ARG A 307 4.69 -23.60 -10.07
C ARG A 307 3.90 -22.30 -10.01
N SER A 308 2.77 -22.27 -9.30
CA SER A 308 1.94 -21.05 -9.19
C SER A 308 2.64 -19.92 -8.43
N VAL A 309 3.42 -20.25 -7.39
CA VAL A 309 4.25 -19.29 -6.65
C VAL A 309 5.35 -18.73 -7.55
N VAL A 310 6.07 -19.60 -8.28
CA VAL A 310 7.14 -19.18 -9.20
C VAL A 310 6.58 -18.29 -10.31
N GLU A 311 5.41 -18.60 -10.86
CA GLU A 311 4.75 -17.78 -11.87
C GLU A 311 4.38 -16.39 -11.33
N THR A 312 3.87 -16.33 -10.09
CA THR A 312 3.57 -15.06 -9.41
C THR A 312 4.83 -14.21 -9.23
N LEU A 313 5.93 -14.83 -8.78
CA LEU A 313 7.22 -14.15 -8.63
C LEU A 313 7.79 -13.69 -9.97
N ARG A 314 7.64 -14.51 -11.03
CA ARG A 314 8.06 -14.17 -12.40
C ARG A 314 7.31 -12.96 -12.92
N ARG A 315 5.98 -12.93 -12.77
CA ARG A 315 5.14 -11.79 -13.17
C ARG A 315 5.57 -10.51 -12.44
N ARG A 316 5.72 -10.56 -11.12
CA ARG A 316 6.16 -9.41 -10.33
C ARG A 316 7.57 -8.94 -10.70
N ARG A 317 8.49 -9.86 -11.00
CA ARG A 317 9.85 -9.51 -11.47
C ARG A 317 9.82 -8.76 -12.78
N GLU A 318 8.95 -9.15 -13.70
CA GLU A 318 8.81 -8.48 -15.00
C GLU A 318 8.18 -7.09 -14.86
N GLU A 319 7.09 -6.97 -14.10
CA GLU A 319 6.48 -5.67 -13.77
C GLU A 319 7.49 -4.72 -13.11
N SER A 320 8.30 -5.28 -12.21
CA SER A 320 9.37 -4.55 -11.53
C SER A 320 10.41 -4.03 -12.52
N ARG A 321 10.86 -4.85 -13.48
CA ARG A 321 11.84 -4.47 -14.52
C ARG A 321 11.35 -3.35 -15.42
N LEU A 322 10.08 -3.39 -15.83
CA LEU A 322 9.49 -2.37 -16.71
C LEU A 322 9.40 -0.99 -16.05
N SER A 323 9.20 -0.95 -14.74
CA SER A 323 9.11 0.29 -13.95
C SER A 323 10.43 0.68 -13.27
N GLN A 324 11.48 -0.14 -13.43
CA GLN A 324 12.77 0.07 -12.81
C GLN A 324 13.52 1.21 -13.48
N ARG A 325 13.96 2.19 -12.68
CA ARG A 325 14.85 3.27 -13.14
C ARG A 325 15.99 3.47 -12.16
N GLU A 326 17.20 3.19 -12.62
CA GLU A 326 18.43 3.33 -11.83
C GLU A 326 19.02 4.75 -11.97
N GLU A 327 18.28 5.77 -11.53
CA GLU A 327 18.75 7.17 -11.56
C GLU A 327 18.34 7.91 -10.29
N ILE A 328 19.29 8.64 -9.69
CA ILE A 328 19.01 9.58 -8.60
C ILE A 328 19.47 10.96 -9.03
N ARG A 329 18.53 11.89 -9.09
CA ARG A 329 18.79 13.28 -9.49
C ARG A 329 18.64 14.21 -8.29
N VAL A 330 19.68 14.99 -8.05
CA VAL A 330 19.75 16.00 -6.98
C VAL A 330 19.84 17.37 -7.63
N LEU A 331 18.87 18.24 -7.39
CA LEU A 331 18.76 19.50 -8.14
C LEU A 331 19.62 20.63 -7.57
N LYS A 332 19.86 20.66 -6.25
CA LYS A 332 20.54 21.76 -5.57
C LYS A 332 21.86 21.35 -4.93
N THR A 333 21.85 20.46 -3.94
CA THR A 333 23.06 20.11 -3.17
C THR A 333 23.02 18.65 -2.77
N LEU A 334 24.12 17.94 -3.04
CA LEU A 334 24.38 16.59 -2.56
C LEU A 334 25.45 16.68 -1.46
N TYR A 335 25.09 16.30 -0.23
CA TYR A 335 26.01 16.37 0.91
C TYR A 335 26.90 15.12 1.01
N ALA A 336 28.08 15.29 1.60
CA ALA A 336 29.00 14.22 1.92
C ALA A 336 28.39 13.21 2.90
N GLY A 337 28.86 11.96 2.84
CA GLY A 337 28.40 10.89 3.73
C GLY A 337 27.05 10.28 3.35
N VAL A 338 26.34 10.82 2.36
CA VAL A 338 25.17 10.17 1.76
C VAL A 338 25.62 8.86 1.12
N VAL A 339 24.89 7.79 1.41
CA VAL A 339 25.13 6.47 0.83
C VAL A 339 24.10 6.21 -0.25
N VAL A 340 24.59 5.88 -1.43
CA VAL A 340 23.79 5.66 -2.62
C VAL A 340 23.88 4.18 -3.01
N ARG A 341 22.73 3.56 -3.28
CA ARG A 341 22.61 2.14 -3.61
C ARG A 341 21.89 1.93 -4.93
N PHE A 342 22.47 1.10 -5.79
CA PHE A 342 21.86 0.62 -7.04
C PHE A 342 22.08 -0.89 -7.16
N ALA A 343 21.07 -1.70 -6.86
CA ALA A 343 21.15 -3.15 -6.75
C ALA A 343 22.39 -3.63 -5.94
N GLU A 344 23.38 -4.22 -6.62
CA GLU A 344 24.62 -4.76 -6.04
C GLU A 344 25.75 -3.72 -5.88
N LEU A 345 25.48 -2.43 -6.12
CA LEU A 345 26.46 -1.35 -6.03
C LEU A 345 26.09 -0.41 -4.88
N GLU A 346 27.06 -0.12 -4.03
CA GLU A 346 26.95 0.86 -2.95
C GLU A 346 28.14 1.82 -3.01
N ALA A 347 27.88 3.13 -2.93
CA ALA A 347 28.93 4.14 -2.83
C ALA A 347 28.54 5.23 -1.83
N ALA A 348 29.53 5.77 -1.13
CA ALA A 348 29.37 6.95 -0.29
C ALA A 348 29.84 8.20 -1.04
N VAL A 349 29.13 9.31 -0.86
CA VAL A 349 29.53 10.60 -1.42
C VAL A 349 30.70 11.16 -0.61
N PRO A 350 31.86 11.47 -1.24
CA PRO A 350 33.07 11.85 -0.51
C PRO A 350 33.05 13.30 -0.02
N CYS A 351 32.41 14.21 -0.76
CA CYS A 351 32.38 15.64 -0.44
C CYS A 351 31.08 16.30 -0.91
N ASP A 352 30.75 17.43 -0.30
CA ASP A 352 29.60 18.24 -0.67
C ASP A 352 29.73 18.71 -2.12
N THR A 353 28.70 18.46 -2.92
CA THR A 353 28.68 18.74 -4.36
C THR A 353 27.45 19.59 -4.70
N GLY A 354 27.68 20.76 -5.28
CA GLY A 354 26.63 21.62 -5.83
C GLY A 354 26.02 21.03 -7.10
N GLY A 355 24.70 21.14 -7.22
CA GLY A 355 23.88 20.58 -8.28
C GLY A 355 23.61 21.50 -9.46
N PRO A 356 22.96 20.98 -10.51
CA PRO A 356 22.35 19.65 -10.57
C PRO A 356 23.38 18.50 -10.68
N VAL A 357 23.11 17.42 -9.95
CA VAL A 357 23.90 16.17 -9.95
C VAL A 357 22.98 15.00 -10.32
N SER A 358 23.48 14.09 -11.16
CA SER A 358 22.83 12.83 -11.48
C SER A 358 23.73 11.66 -11.12
N LEU A 359 23.23 10.74 -10.33
CA LEU A 359 23.91 9.50 -9.95
C LEU A 359 23.34 8.36 -10.77
N VAL A 360 24.19 7.65 -11.49
CA VAL A 360 23.81 6.53 -12.36
C VAL A 360 24.82 5.38 -12.22
N PRO A 361 24.37 4.11 -12.17
CA PRO A 361 25.28 2.99 -12.20
C PRO A 361 25.81 2.78 -13.62
N ARG A 362 27.10 2.47 -13.73
CA ARG A 362 27.78 2.06 -14.96
C ARG A 362 28.33 0.65 -14.76
N ARG A 363 27.69 -0.33 -15.39
CA ARG A 363 28.08 -1.75 -15.34
C ARG A 363 28.99 -2.06 -16.54
N ARG A 364 30.19 -2.63 -16.31
CA ARG A 364 31.11 -3.13 -17.35
C ARG A 364 31.45 -4.60 -17.08
N ALA A 365 31.92 -5.31 -18.11
CA ALA A 365 32.42 -6.67 -17.96
C ALA A 365 33.61 -6.67 -16.99
N GLY A 366 33.43 -7.19 -15.77
CA GLY A 366 34.44 -7.22 -14.70
C GLY A 366 34.16 -6.34 -13.48
N GLY A 367 33.07 -5.55 -13.46
CA GLY A 367 32.66 -4.77 -12.30
C GLY A 367 31.74 -3.59 -12.63
N GLY A 368 31.04 -3.07 -11.63
CA GLY A 368 30.20 -1.87 -11.74
C GLY A 368 30.72 -0.74 -10.86
N HIS A 369 30.55 0.50 -11.32
CA HIS A 369 30.80 1.69 -10.51
C HIS A 369 29.61 2.65 -10.59
N ILE A 370 29.46 3.51 -9.59
CA ILE A 370 28.48 4.58 -9.60
C ILE A 370 29.16 5.84 -10.13
N ALA A 371 28.61 6.39 -11.21
CA ALA A 371 29.06 7.64 -11.79
C ALA A 371 28.20 8.79 -11.27
N MET A 372 28.86 9.82 -10.75
CA MET A 372 28.28 11.09 -10.37
C MET A 372 28.50 12.09 -11.51
N VAL A 373 27.43 12.43 -12.24
CA VAL A 373 27.44 13.39 -13.34
C VAL A 373 27.06 14.76 -12.79
N VAL A 374 27.99 15.70 -12.79
CA VAL A 374 27.78 17.07 -12.30
C VAL A 374 27.44 18.00 -13.47
N ALA A 375 26.78 19.13 -13.16
CA ALA A 375 26.54 20.22 -14.11
C ALA A 375 27.78 20.52 -14.98
N GLY A 376 27.60 20.54 -16.30
CA GLY A 376 28.69 20.66 -17.28
C GLY A 376 29.21 19.33 -17.83
N GLY A 377 28.60 18.19 -17.46
CA GLY A 377 28.90 16.88 -18.05
C GLY A 377 30.16 16.21 -17.50
N ARG A 378 30.76 16.77 -16.45
CA ARG A 378 31.89 16.17 -15.76
C ARG A 378 31.41 14.95 -14.97
N GLU A 379 31.91 13.78 -15.33
CA GLU A 379 31.66 12.54 -14.59
C GLU A 379 32.76 12.33 -13.54
N VAL A 380 32.34 12.06 -12.30
CA VAL A 380 33.21 11.65 -11.19
C VAL A 380 32.83 10.22 -10.81
N MET A 381 33.80 9.32 -10.83
CA MET A 381 33.58 7.93 -10.42
C MET A 381 33.65 7.84 -8.90
N LEU A 382 32.62 7.27 -8.28
CA LEU A 382 32.60 7.02 -6.85
C LEU A 382 33.24 5.67 -6.53
N GLU A 383 33.95 5.59 -5.40
CA GLU A 383 34.45 4.33 -4.87
C GLU A 383 33.27 3.41 -4.54
N THR A 384 33.10 2.39 -5.36
CA THR A 384 31.92 1.51 -5.30
C THR A 384 32.29 0.19 -4.68
N ARG A 385 31.50 -0.23 -3.70
CA ARG A 385 31.56 -1.56 -3.08
C ARG A 385 30.49 -2.43 -3.68
N SER A 386 30.84 -3.69 -3.96
CA SER A 386 29.86 -4.68 -4.39
C SER A 386 29.16 -5.26 -3.16
N THR A 387 27.83 -5.17 -3.13
CA THR A 387 26.97 -5.80 -2.14
C THR A 387 26.33 -7.03 -2.77
N LYS A 388 26.52 -8.21 -2.18
CA LYS A 388 25.84 -9.42 -2.64
C LYS A 388 24.41 -9.42 -2.13
N ASP A 389 23.44 -9.37 -3.03
CA ASP A 389 22.03 -9.58 -2.69
C ASP A 389 21.66 -11.05 -2.94
N GLU A 390 21.99 -11.90 -1.97
CA GLU A 390 21.77 -13.35 -2.07
C GLU A 390 20.30 -13.70 -2.35
N THR A 391 19.37 -12.91 -1.81
CA THR A 391 17.92 -13.10 -2.02
C THR A 391 17.54 -12.90 -3.48
N MET A 392 17.99 -11.79 -4.09
CA MET A 392 17.68 -11.49 -5.49
C MET A 392 18.42 -12.43 -6.44
N ARG A 393 19.64 -12.84 -6.09
CA ARG A 393 20.38 -13.86 -6.84
C ARG A 393 19.67 -15.22 -6.81
N ALA A 394 19.21 -15.66 -5.65
CA ALA A 394 18.47 -16.91 -5.50
C ALA A 394 17.14 -16.88 -6.29
N LEU A 395 16.48 -15.72 -6.34
CA LEU A 395 15.30 -15.52 -7.19
C LEU A 395 15.65 -15.68 -8.67
N GLU A 396 16.74 -15.08 -9.15
CA GLU A 396 17.17 -15.20 -10.54
C GLU A 396 17.56 -16.63 -10.91
N GLU A 397 18.27 -17.33 -10.02
CA GLU A 397 18.59 -18.75 -10.18
C GLU A 397 17.32 -19.60 -10.25
N LEU A 398 16.35 -19.37 -9.37
CA LEU A 398 15.05 -20.07 -9.38
C LEU A 398 14.29 -19.85 -10.70
N LEU A 399 14.19 -18.60 -11.14
CA LEU A 399 13.50 -18.25 -12.39
C LEU A 399 14.20 -18.85 -13.61
N THR A 400 15.53 -18.96 -13.60
CA THR A 400 16.31 -19.57 -14.68
C THR A 400 16.10 -21.08 -14.73
N MET A 401 16.11 -21.76 -13.58
CA MET A 401 15.85 -23.21 -13.50
C MET A 401 14.45 -23.58 -14.02
N CYS A 402 13.44 -22.78 -13.70
CA CYS A 402 12.06 -23.03 -14.13
C CYS A 402 11.74 -22.49 -15.54
N GLY A 403 12.62 -21.67 -16.13
CA GLY A 403 12.44 -21.08 -17.46
C GLY A 403 13.12 -21.85 -18.60
N GLY A 404 13.91 -22.89 -18.30
CA GLY A 404 14.78 -23.60 -19.23
C GLY A 404 14.12 -24.57 -20.23
N GLU A 405 12.80 -24.72 -20.27
CA GLU A 405 12.11 -25.64 -21.20
C GLU A 405 11.71 -25.01 -22.56
N GLY A 406 12.25 -23.84 -22.94
CA GLY A 406 11.78 -23.11 -24.12
C GLY A 406 12.80 -22.59 -25.14
N ALA A 407 14.10 -22.89 -25.01
CA ALA A 407 15.12 -22.40 -25.95
C ALA A 407 15.98 -23.56 -26.48
N GLY A 408 15.36 -24.41 -27.31
CA GLY A 408 16.01 -25.57 -27.88
C GLY A 408 15.14 -26.28 -28.92
N THR A 409 14.76 -25.56 -29.97
CA THR A 409 14.33 -26.14 -31.26
C THR A 409 14.78 -25.23 -32.39
#